data_AF-U2PYK5-F1
#
_entry.id   AF-U2PYK5-F1
#
_cell.length_a   1.000
_cell.length_b   1.000
_cell.length_c   1.000
_cell.angle_alpha   90.00
_cell.angle_beta   90.00
_cell.angle_gamma   90.00
#
_symmetry.space_group_name_H-M   'P 1'
#
loop_
_entity.id
_entity.type
_entity.pdbx_description
1 polymer ?
#
loop_
_entity_poly.entity_id
_entity_poly.type
_entity_poly.pdbx_seq_one_letter_code
_entity_poly.pdbx_strand_id
1 'polypeptide(L)'
;TELLNHLRPLFSRTGAYTCPHCGAEVPPGMNEARMVPYTCPACGTAFDGLGAEQLAFNSEGACPTCGGTGVTRVVDESTLVPDESISIDDGAVAPWGTLMWDLMKQVCGACGVRTDVPFNRLTQEERDIVLHGPAEKRHILYRAKKGDTFAEMDFTYYNAVRTVENATLQGQGREG
;
A
#
# COMPACT_ATOMS: atom_id res chain seq x y z
N THR A 1 -20.12 10.84 -13.95
CA THR A 1 -19.11 11.92 -13.86
C THR A 1 -19.74 13.29 -13.97
N GLU A 2 -20.55 13.59 -14.99
CA GLU A 2 -21.24 14.90 -15.14
C GLU A 2 -22.08 15.35 -13.94
N LEU A 3 -22.84 14.43 -13.31
CA LEU A 3 -23.69 14.77 -12.16
C LEU A 3 -22.88 15.33 -10.97
N LEU A 4 -21.69 14.76 -10.71
CA LEU A 4 -20.86 15.16 -9.58
C LEU A 4 -20.22 16.54 -9.81
N ASN A 5 -20.03 16.97 -11.06
CA ASN A 5 -19.56 18.32 -11.38
C ASN A 5 -20.54 19.39 -10.91
N HIS A 6 -21.84 19.06 -10.85
CA HIS A 6 -22.87 19.97 -10.37
C HIS A 6 -23.19 19.79 -8.88
N LEU A 7 -23.17 18.55 -8.38
CA LEU A 7 -23.49 18.28 -6.98
C LEU A 7 -22.41 18.80 -6.02
N ARG A 8 -21.11 18.65 -6.34
CA ARG A 8 -20.02 19.06 -5.43
C ARG A 8 -20.06 20.58 -5.13
N PRO A 9 -20.19 21.48 -6.12
CA PRO A 9 -20.36 22.91 -5.83
C PRO A 9 -21.66 23.22 -5.09
N LEU A 10 -22.74 22.47 -5.30
CA LEU A 10 -23.98 22.66 -4.54
C LEU A 10 -23.74 22.32 -3.06
N PHE A 11 -23.22 21.13 -2.74
CA PHE A 11 -22.92 20.73 -1.37
C PHE A 11 -21.92 21.68 -0.69
N SER A 12 -20.87 22.09 -1.40
CA SER A 12 -19.89 23.07 -0.91
C SER A 12 -20.48 24.47 -0.64
N ARG A 13 -21.65 24.82 -1.20
CA ARG A 13 -22.24 26.16 -1.06
C ARG A 13 -23.54 26.19 -0.25
N THR A 14 -24.18 25.04 -0.08
CA THR A 14 -25.48 24.93 0.58
C THR A 14 -25.51 23.84 1.65
N GLY A 15 -24.40 23.17 1.93
CA GLY A 15 -24.27 22.17 2.98
C GLY A 15 -24.12 22.81 4.36
N ALA A 16 -24.64 22.13 5.39
CA ALA A 16 -24.30 22.43 6.77
C ALA A 16 -22.90 21.89 7.07
N TYR A 17 -22.16 22.58 7.94
CA TYR A 17 -20.81 22.19 8.33
C TYR A 17 -20.78 21.77 9.79
N THR A 18 -19.83 20.90 10.14
CA THR A 18 -19.52 20.61 11.54
C THR A 18 -18.32 21.45 11.95
N CYS A 19 -18.45 22.20 13.03
CA CYS A 19 -17.34 22.98 13.56
C CYS A 19 -16.19 22.04 13.97
N PRO A 20 -14.97 22.21 13.44
CA PRO A 20 -13.84 21.33 13.74
C PRO A 20 -13.36 21.43 15.19
N HIS A 21 -13.72 22.52 15.89
CA HIS A 21 -13.30 22.75 17.27
C HIS A 21 -14.26 22.15 18.31
N CYS A 22 -15.57 22.34 18.14
CA CYS A 22 -16.56 21.94 19.16
C CYS A 22 -17.60 20.93 18.67
N GLY A 23 -17.58 20.54 17.39
CA GLY A 23 -18.54 19.58 16.82
C GLY A 23 -19.95 20.12 16.61
N ALA A 24 -20.23 21.39 16.93
CA ALA A 24 -21.54 21.98 16.69
C ALA A 24 -21.84 22.12 15.19
N GLU A 25 -23.11 21.93 14.82
CA GLU A 25 -23.58 22.20 13.47
C GLU A 25 -23.57 23.71 13.19
N VAL A 26 -22.97 24.09 12.07
CA VAL A 26 -22.92 25.45 11.56
C VAL A 26 -23.85 25.49 10.34
N PRO A 27 -24.86 26.38 10.36
CA PRO A 27 -25.87 26.41 9.30
C PRO A 27 -25.24 26.72 7.93
N PRO A 28 -25.88 26.25 6.85
CA PRO A 28 -25.40 26.49 5.50
C PRO A 28 -25.35 27.98 5.17
N GLY A 29 -24.36 28.37 4.37
CA GLY A 29 -24.17 29.75 3.94
C GLY A 29 -23.29 29.83 2.69
N MET A 30 -23.27 30.98 2.01
CA MET A 30 -22.49 31.19 0.79
C MET A 30 -21.02 31.59 1.07
N ASN A 31 -20.52 31.38 2.29
CA ASN A 31 -19.19 31.84 2.71
C ASN A 31 -18.10 31.18 1.85
N GLU A 32 -18.18 29.88 1.58
CA GLU A 32 -17.29 29.18 0.63
C GLU A 32 -17.31 29.83 -0.76
N ALA A 33 -18.51 30.07 -1.32
CA ALA A 33 -18.64 30.71 -2.65
C ALA A 33 -18.04 32.13 -2.70
N ARG A 34 -17.95 32.79 -1.54
CA ARG A 34 -17.41 34.15 -1.38
C ARG A 34 -15.96 34.14 -0.92
N MET A 35 -15.36 32.97 -0.67
CA MET A 35 -14.02 32.82 -0.10
C MET A 35 -13.87 33.56 1.24
N VAL A 36 -14.87 33.40 2.11
CA VAL A 36 -14.90 33.98 3.47
C VAL A 36 -14.98 32.82 4.47
N PRO A 37 -14.30 32.88 5.62
CA PRO A 37 -14.41 31.82 6.63
C PRO A 37 -15.82 31.77 7.27
N TYR A 38 -16.17 30.60 7.80
CA TYR A 38 -17.32 30.44 8.70
C TYR A 38 -16.92 30.81 10.12
N THR A 39 -17.87 31.28 10.91
CA THR A 39 -17.70 31.48 12.35
C THR A 39 -18.71 30.60 13.08
N CYS A 40 -18.22 29.73 13.96
CA CYS A 40 -19.08 28.83 14.73
C CYS A 40 -19.95 29.63 15.71
N PRO A 41 -21.30 29.50 15.69
CA PRO A 41 -22.17 30.21 16.62
C PRO A 41 -22.06 29.70 18.06
N ALA A 42 -21.57 28.47 18.27
CA ALA A 42 -21.45 27.87 19.60
C ALA A 42 -20.16 28.25 20.33
N CYS A 43 -19.03 28.35 19.62
CA CYS A 43 -17.71 28.60 20.24
C CYS A 43 -16.94 29.80 19.67
N GLY A 44 -17.47 30.48 18.65
CA GLY A 44 -16.86 31.67 18.04
C GLY A 44 -15.62 31.39 17.17
N THR A 45 -15.18 30.13 17.05
CA THR A 45 -14.01 29.77 16.24
C THR A 45 -14.30 30.00 14.75
N ALA A 46 -13.37 30.66 14.07
CA ALA A 46 -13.38 30.80 12.62
C ALA A 46 -12.72 29.59 11.95
N PHE A 47 -13.29 29.10 10.85
CA PHE A 47 -12.75 27.99 10.07
C PHE A 47 -13.20 28.09 8.60
N ASP A 48 -12.44 27.49 7.70
CA ASP A 48 -12.79 27.44 6.27
C ASP A 48 -13.80 26.31 6.02
N GLY A 49 -14.70 26.52 5.07
CA GLY A 49 -15.62 25.46 4.66
C GLY A 49 -14.92 24.43 3.79
N LEU A 50 -15.66 23.38 3.44
CA LEU A 50 -15.16 22.36 2.51
C LEU A 50 -15.44 22.82 1.08
N GLY A 51 -14.36 22.97 0.30
CA GLY A 51 -14.41 23.26 -1.12
C GLY A 51 -14.92 22.06 -1.93
N ALA A 52 -15.33 22.30 -3.18
CA ALA A 52 -15.84 21.25 -4.06
C ALA A 52 -14.81 20.13 -4.36
N GLU A 53 -13.51 20.45 -4.33
CA GLU A 53 -12.41 19.50 -4.55
C GLU A 53 -12.25 18.51 -3.38
N GLN A 54 -12.49 18.96 -2.16
CA GLN A 54 -12.51 18.12 -0.96
C GLN A 54 -13.71 17.15 -0.94
N LEU A 55 -14.71 17.39 -1.78
CA LEU A 55 -15.86 16.51 -2.00
C LEU A 55 -15.71 15.64 -3.25
N ALA A 56 -14.56 15.72 -3.93
CA ALA A 56 -14.30 15.02 -5.16
C ALA A 56 -13.47 13.76 -4.91
N PHE A 57 -14.00 12.61 -5.32
CA PHE A 57 -13.30 11.33 -5.20
C PHE A 57 -12.03 11.24 -6.05
N ASN A 58 -11.89 12.09 -7.08
CA ASN A 58 -10.75 12.13 -7.98
C ASN A 58 -9.82 13.34 -7.73
N SER A 59 -9.94 13.98 -6.57
CA SER A 59 -9.14 15.14 -6.16
C SER A 59 -8.82 15.05 -4.66
N GLU A 60 -8.75 16.16 -3.94
CA GLU A 60 -8.44 16.21 -2.50
C GLU A 60 -9.38 15.36 -1.63
N GLY A 61 -10.62 15.12 -2.07
CA GLY A 61 -11.58 14.25 -1.40
C GLY A 61 -11.36 12.74 -1.64
N ALA A 62 -10.31 12.35 -2.37
CA ALA A 62 -10.00 10.96 -2.63
C ALA A 62 -9.63 10.22 -1.33
N CYS A 63 -10.24 9.06 -1.10
CA CYS A 63 -9.81 8.17 -0.02
C CYS A 63 -8.34 7.79 -0.23
N PRO A 64 -7.44 7.99 0.75
CA PRO A 64 -6.00 7.76 0.58
C PRO A 64 -5.66 6.28 0.34
N THR A 65 -6.54 5.36 0.75
CA THR A 65 -6.33 3.91 0.60
C THR A 65 -6.70 3.41 -0.81
N CYS A 66 -7.79 3.91 -1.40
CA CYS A 66 -8.27 3.44 -2.71
C CYS A 66 -8.13 4.48 -3.83
N GLY A 67 -7.55 5.65 -3.56
CA GLY A 67 -7.48 6.77 -4.50
C GLY A 67 -8.86 7.26 -4.96
N GLY A 68 -9.88 7.06 -4.13
CA GLY A 68 -11.28 7.38 -4.43
C GLY A 68 -11.97 6.49 -5.48
N THR A 69 -11.34 5.37 -5.90
CA THR A 69 -11.97 4.39 -6.78
C THR A 69 -13.01 3.52 -6.09
N GLY A 70 -12.97 3.45 -4.75
CA GLY A 70 -13.81 2.55 -3.95
C GLY A 70 -13.37 1.09 -3.99
N VAL A 71 -12.27 0.77 -4.67
CA VAL A 71 -11.75 -0.60 -4.83
C VAL A 71 -10.30 -0.66 -4.37
N THR A 72 -9.95 -1.64 -3.55
CA THR A 72 -8.58 -1.97 -3.17
C THR A 72 -8.18 -3.30 -3.80
N ARG A 73 -6.91 -3.45 -4.15
CA ARG A 73 -6.34 -4.73 -4.59
C ARG A 73 -5.48 -5.24 -3.45
N VAL A 74 -5.76 -6.45 -3.00
CA VAL A 74 -4.99 -7.13 -1.95
C VAL A 74 -4.34 -8.34 -2.59
N VAL A 75 -3.10 -8.62 -2.21
CA VAL A 75 -2.39 -9.82 -2.65
C VAL A 75 -3.00 -11.04 -1.96
N ASP A 76 -3.44 -12.02 -2.74
CA ASP A 76 -3.89 -13.31 -2.21
C ASP A 76 -2.68 -14.18 -1.86
N GLU A 77 -2.43 -14.38 -0.57
CA GLU A 77 -1.28 -15.15 -0.08
C GLU A 77 -1.26 -16.60 -0.60
N SER A 78 -2.42 -17.20 -0.86
CA SER A 78 -2.49 -18.56 -1.41
C SER A 78 -1.90 -18.66 -2.82
N THR A 79 -1.84 -17.54 -3.53
CA THR A 79 -1.20 -17.46 -4.85
C THR A 79 0.32 -17.24 -4.77
N LEU A 80 0.83 -16.82 -3.61
CA LEU A 80 2.27 -16.61 -3.40
C LEU A 80 3.01 -17.92 -3.17
N VAL A 81 2.36 -18.88 -2.50
CA VAL A 81 2.90 -20.21 -2.22
C VAL A 81 1.89 -21.28 -2.66
N PRO A 82 1.80 -21.58 -3.96
CA PRO A 82 0.77 -22.48 -4.50
C PRO A 82 0.96 -23.95 -4.09
N ASP A 83 2.20 -24.36 -3.81
CA ASP A 83 2.53 -25.69 -3.30
C ASP A 83 3.41 -25.56 -2.04
N GLU A 84 2.79 -25.73 -0.88
CA GLU A 84 3.51 -25.65 0.41
C GLU A 84 4.29 -26.94 0.74
N SER A 85 4.20 -27.99 -0.09
CA SER A 85 4.88 -29.27 0.15
C SER A 85 6.34 -29.30 -0.33
N ILE A 86 6.75 -28.28 -1.09
CA ILE A 86 8.12 -28.09 -1.59
C ILE A 86 8.86 -27.00 -0.81
N SER A 87 10.19 -26.98 -0.95
CA SER A 87 11.06 -26.02 -0.24
C SER A 87 11.13 -24.66 -0.96
N ILE A 88 11.62 -23.63 -0.25
CA ILE A 88 11.84 -22.30 -0.86
C ILE A 88 12.92 -22.39 -1.96
N ASP A 89 13.95 -23.21 -1.73
CA ASP A 89 15.01 -23.44 -2.71
C ASP A 89 14.48 -24.11 -3.99
N ASP A 90 13.52 -25.03 -3.84
CA ASP A 90 12.80 -25.69 -4.94
C ASP A 90 11.73 -24.81 -5.60
N GLY A 91 11.49 -23.61 -5.07
CA GLY A 91 10.59 -22.64 -5.68
C GLY A 91 9.16 -22.60 -5.11
N ALA A 92 8.97 -22.95 -3.84
CA ALA A 92 7.67 -22.80 -3.15
C ALA A 92 7.09 -21.38 -3.29
N VAL A 93 7.96 -20.35 -3.20
CA VAL A 93 7.57 -18.94 -3.27
C VAL A 93 7.57 -18.46 -4.72
N ALA A 94 6.39 -18.42 -5.34
CA ALA A 94 6.23 -18.15 -6.76
C ALA A 94 6.85 -16.81 -7.23
N PRO A 95 6.73 -15.68 -6.49
CA PRO A 95 7.35 -14.42 -6.89
C PRO A 95 8.88 -14.48 -7.03
N TRP A 96 9.55 -15.37 -6.28
CA TRP A 96 11.00 -15.56 -6.32
C TRP A 96 11.46 -16.57 -7.39
N GLY A 97 10.55 -17.07 -8.23
CA GLY A 97 10.88 -17.96 -9.34
C GLY A 97 11.53 -17.28 -10.55
N THR A 98 11.51 -15.96 -10.63
CA THR A 98 12.08 -15.20 -11.75
C THR A 98 13.56 -14.88 -11.53
N LEU A 99 14.34 -14.74 -12.61
CA LEU A 99 15.79 -14.48 -12.54
C LEU A 99 16.14 -13.25 -11.70
N MET A 100 15.28 -12.22 -11.71
CA MET A 100 15.48 -10.98 -10.95
C MET A 100 15.36 -11.21 -9.44
N TRP A 101 14.47 -12.10 -9.02
CA TRP A 101 14.09 -12.28 -7.61
C TRP A 101 14.64 -13.56 -6.98
N ASP A 102 15.29 -14.43 -7.75
CA ASP A 102 15.82 -15.71 -7.28
C ASP A 102 16.86 -15.56 -6.15
N LEU A 103 17.58 -14.43 -6.10
CA LEU A 103 18.48 -14.08 -5.00
C LEU A 103 17.75 -13.99 -3.65
N MET A 104 16.47 -13.64 -3.64
CA MET A 104 15.70 -13.46 -2.40
C MET A 104 15.62 -14.74 -1.57
N LYS A 105 15.76 -15.91 -2.20
CA LYS A 105 15.85 -17.19 -1.46
C LYS A 105 17.06 -17.20 -0.53
N GLN A 106 18.23 -16.79 -1.03
CA GLN A 106 19.46 -16.72 -0.23
C GLN A 106 19.40 -15.59 0.81
N VAL A 107 18.81 -14.43 0.46
CA VAL A 107 18.62 -13.33 1.41
C VAL A 107 17.66 -13.75 2.54
N CYS A 108 16.59 -14.47 2.20
CA CYS A 108 15.64 -15.02 3.17
C CYS A 108 16.32 -16.01 4.13
N GLY A 109 17.21 -16.87 3.61
CA GLY A 109 18.07 -17.72 4.44
C GLY A 109 18.93 -16.92 5.41
N ALA A 110 19.52 -15.81 4.97
CA ALA A 110 20.29 -14.90 5.84
C ALA A 110 19.42 -14.15 6.87
N CYS A 111 18.10 -14.09 6.67
CA CYS A 111 17.13 -13.61 7.66
C CYS A 111 16.76 -14.68 8.71
N GLY A 112 17.32 -15.89 8.62
CA GLY A 112 17.11 -16.97 9.58
C GLY A 112 16.01 -17.97 9.19
N VAL A 113 15.54 -17.94 7.95
CA VAL A 113 14.53 -18.90 7.45
C VAL A 113 15.21 -20.15 6.91
N ARG A 114 14.70 -21.33 7.29
CA ARG A 114 15.13 -22.60 6.69
C ARG A 114 14.59 -22.69 5.25
N THR A 115 15.46 -22.61 4.24
CA THR A 115 15.03 -22.62 2.83
C THR A 115 14.99 -24.01 2.20
N ASP A 116 15.56 -25.00 2.88
CA ASP A 116 15.81 -26.37 2.44
C ASP A 116 14.74 -27.39 2.90
N VAL A 117 13.76 -26.93 3.69
CA VAL A 117 12.63 -27.74 4.16
C VAL A 117 11.35 -27.34 3.43
N PRO A 118 10.36 -28.26 3.30
CA PRO A 118 9.02 -27.92 2.81
C PRO A 118 8.44 -26.70 3.53
N PHE A 119 7.79 -25.81 2.78
CA PHE A 119 7.24 -24.56 3.32
C PHE A 119 6.25 -24.81 4.48
N ASN A 120 5.45 -25.87 4.39
CA ASN A 120 4.52 -26.28 5.45
C ASN A 120 5.19 -26.79 6.74
N ARG A 121 6.52 -26.96 6.75
CA ARG A 121 7.32 -27.32 7.94
C ARG A 121 8.02 -26.13 8.58
N LEU A 122 7.87 -24.94 7.99
CA LEU A 122 8.35 -23.70 8.57
C LEU A 122 7.55 -23.34 9.81
N THR A 123 8.20 -22.68 10.76
CA THR A 123 7.51 -22.08 11.90
C THR A 123 6.67 -20.89 11.42
N GLN A 124 5.71 -20.47 12.24
CA GLN A 124 4.90 -19.30 11.89
C GLN A 124 5.75 -18.03 11.76
N GLU A 125 6.83 -17.89 12.54
CA GLU A 125 7.79 -16.79 12.45
C GLU A 125 8.56 -16.82 11.12
N GLU A 126 9.02 -18.00 10.69
CA GLU A 126 9.68 -18.16 9.40
C GLU A 126 8.74 -17.83 8.23
N ARG A 127 7.48 -18.28 8.30
CA ARG A 127 6.45 -17.96 7.29
C ARG A 127 6.16 -16.46 7.25
N ASP A 128 6.10 -15.81 8.41
CA ASP A 128 5.90 -14.37 8.51
C ASP A 128 7.07 -13.59 7.89
N ILE A 129 8.32 -14.02 8.12
CA ILE A 129 9.47 -13.43 7.45
C ILE A 129 9.35 -13.55 5.93
N VAL A 130 8.96 -14.73 5.42
CA VAL A 130 8.81 -14.96 3.97
C VAL A 130 7.72 -14.10 3.35
N LEU A 131 6.55 -14.00 3.99
CA LEU A 131 5.38 -13.33 3.43
C LEU A 131 5.37 -11.83 3.71
N HIS A 132 5.72 -11.43 4.93
CA HIS A 132 5.53 -10.07 5.48
C HIS A 132 6.80 -9.45 6.07
N GLY A 133 7.93 -10.15 6.03
CA GLY A 133 9.18 -9.70 6.64
C GLY A 133 9.61 -8.30 6.20
N PRO A 134 10.20 -7.50 7.11
CA PRO A 134 10.53 -6.11 6.82
C PRO A 134 11.61 -5.99 5.74
N ALA A 135 11.54 -4.93 4.95
CA ALA A 135 12.56 -4.66 3.93
C ALA A 135 13.83 -4.11 4.57
N GLU A 136 14.74 -5.01 4.92
CA GLU A 136 15.99 -4.71 5.62
C GLU A 136 17.20 -5.02 4.75
N LYS A 137 18.26 -4.22 4.88
CA LYS A 137 19.54 -4.51 4.24
C LYS A 137 20.21 -5.69 4.97
N ARG A 138 20.60 -6.69 4.20
CA ARG A 138 21.32 -7.87 4.65
C ARG A 138 22.61 -8.01 3.86
N HIS A 139 23.69 -8.20 4.61
CA HIS A 139 24.97 -8.59 4.05
C HIS A 139 24.93 -10.10 3.81
N ILE A 140 25.11 -10.52 2.55
CA ILE A 140 25.03 -11.93 2.18
C ILE A 140 26.26 -12.37 1.40
N LEU A 141 26.63 -13.64 1.60
CA LEU A 141 27.56 -14.36 0.74
C LEU A 141 26.74 -15.02 -0.36
N TYR A 142 26.56 -14.30 -1.47
CA TYR A 142 25.81 -14.82 -2.60
C TYR A 142 26.57 -15.95 -3.28
N ARG A 143 25.91 -17.11 -3.41
CA ARG A 143 26.39 -18.24 -4.18
C ARG A 143 25.75 -18.24 -5.56
N ALA A 144 26.56 -18.13 -6.61
CA ALA A 144 26.07 -18.23 -7.98
C ALA A 144 25.60 -19.67 -8.30
N LYS A 145 24.55 -19.81 -9.14
CA LYS A 145 24.03 -21.12 -9.57
C LYS A 145 25.03 -21.96 -10.39
N LYS A 146 26.01 -21.32 -11.04
CA LYS A 146 27.04 -21.99 -11.86
C LYS A 146 28.42 -21.58 -11.36
N GLY A 147 29.08 -22.50 -10.65
CA GLY A 147 30.40 -22.31 -10.06
C GLY A 147 30.35 -22.19 -8.53
N ASP A 148 31.49 -22.40 -7.88
CA ASP A 148 31.63 -22.34 -6.42
C ASP A 148 32.17 -20.98 -5.95
N THR A 149 31.86 -19.93 -6.72
CA THR A 149 32.29 -18.57 -6.44
C THR A 149 31.27 -17.87 -5.55
N PHE A 150 31.75 -17.35 -4.44
CA PHE A 150 30.98 -16.54 -3.51
C PHE A 150 31.27 -15.05 -3.76
N ALA A 151 30.22 -14.24 -3.73
CA ALA A 151 30.34 -12.79 -3.82
C ALA A 151 29.70 -12.16 -2.58
N GLU A 152 30.47 -11.35 -1.86
CA GLU A 152 29.95 -10.53 -0.76
C GLU A 152 29.18 -9.34 -1.34
N MET A 153 27.94 -9.18 -0.90
CA MET A 153 27.07 -8.09 -1.37
C MET A 153 26.02 -7.74 -0.32
N ASP A 154 25.67 -6.45 -0.27
CA ASP A 154 24.55 -5.97 0.52
C ASP A 154 23.29 -5.91 -0.35
N PHE A 155 22.25 -6.61 0.06
CA PHE A 155 20.95 -6.60 -0.61
C PHE A 155 19.84 -6.20 0.34
N THR A 156 18.86 -5.47 -0.18
CA THR A 156 17.61 -5.22 0.56
C THR A 156 16.71 -6.44 0.39
N TYR A 157 16.26 -7.01 1.50
CA TYR A 157 15.31 -8.10 1.51
C TYR A 157 13.94 -7.61 1.03
N TYR A 158 13.29 -8.40 0.18
CA TYR A 158 11.90 -8.19 -0.23
C TYR A 158 11.13 -9.49 0.01
N ASN A 159 10.14 -9.41 0.89
CA ASN A 159 9.19 -10.48 1.14
C ASN A 159 8.30 -10.76 -0.10
N ALA A 160 7.61 -11.90 -0.10
CA ALA A 160 6.81 -12.36 -1.23
C ALA A 160 5.72 -11.36 -1.65
N VAL A 161 5.04 -10.72 -0.68
CA VAL A 161 3.98 -9.73 -0.94
C VAL A 161 4.57 -8.50 -1.64
N ARG A 162 5.64 -7.93 -1.09
CA ARG A 162 6.32 -6.74 -1.65
C ARG A 162 6.89 -6.99 -3.03
N THR A 163 7.34 -8.21 -3.33
CA THR A 163 7.77 -8.58 -4.68
C THR A 163 6.64 -8.40 -5.70
N VAL A 164 5.41 -8.79 -5.35
CA VAL A 164 4.22 -8.65 -6.23
C VAL A 164 3.74 -7.20 -6.28
N GLU A 165 3.73 -6.50 -5.15
CA GLU A 165 3.35 -5.07 -5.10
C GLU A 165 4.27 -4.23 -5.99
N ASN A 166 5.59 -4.44 -5.91
CA ASN A 166 6.57 -3.75 -6.74
C ASN A 166 6.36 -4.02 -8.24
N ALA A 167 6.04 -5.26 -8.62
CA ALA A 167 5.75 -5.60 -10.02
C ALA A 167 4.46 -4.93 -10.52
N THR A 168 3.45 -4.85 -9.65
CA THR A 168 2.14 -4.25 -9.98
C THR A 168 2.25 -2.73 -10.16
N LEU A 169 3.03 -2.05 -9.31
CA LEU A 169 3.30 -0.62 -9.41
C LEU A 169 4.02 -0.24 -10.72
N GLN A 170 4.94 -1.08 -11.21
CA GLN A 170 5.63 -0.83 -12.48
C GLN A 170 4.73 -1.03 -13.72
N GLY A 171 3.67 -1.84 -13.60
CA GLY A 171 2.66 -2.00 -14.66
C GLY A 171 1.74 -0.79 -14.83
N GLN A 172 1.48 -0.06 -13.74
CA GLN A 172 0.58 1.11 -13.75
C GLN A 172 1.21 2.37 -14.39
N GLY A 173 2.53 2.39 -14.62
CA GLY A 173 3.22 3.49 -15.28
C GLY A 173 3.20 3.46 -16.81
N ARG A 174 2.51 2.50 -17.44
CA ARG A 174 2.44 2.34 -18.92
C ARG A 174 1.06 2.61 -19.51
N GLU A 175 0.11 3.05 -18.69
CA GLU A 175 -1.21 3.51 -19.13
C GLU A 175 -1.37 4.98 -18.73
N GLY A 176 -0.78 5.87 -19.53
CA GLY A 176 -0.87 7.33 -19.40
C GLY A 176 -0.63 7.99 -20.74
#